data_AF-A0A453G6R2-F1
#
_entry.id   AF-A0A453G6R2-F1
#
_cell.length_a   1.000
_cell.length_b   1.000
_cell.length_c   1.000
_cell.angle_alpha   90.00
_cell.angle_beta   90.00
_cell.angle_gamma   90.00
#
_symmetry.space_group_name_H-M   'P 1'
#
loop_
_entity.id
_entity.type
_entity.pdbx_description
1 polymer ?
#
loop_
_entity_poly.entity_id
_entity_poly.type
_entity_poly.pdbx_seq_one_letter_code
_entity_poly.pdbx_strand_id
1 'polypeptide(L)'
;MVDQAAKPLARPVRVWVLDATPGKVRSGLDGEDHPVELIDFLRRMPVQVNSKQEVVDALVKAKFSVDVARWVATNLRRSSPSGSRSSPSYSWIFNLNGISEMYKSYEDTNLWRIVENVPRGVHINFLKAERSLHRWALEDLQRIHTAEEVAADEAGGVEMHVLEDAGHWVHADNPDGLFRILSSTFRIETSLRGRE
;
A
#
# COMPACT_ATOMS: atom_id res chain seq x y z
N MET A 1 48.04 -6.77 -1.47
CA MET A 1 46.70 -6.70 -0.85
C MET A 1 45.73 -6.30 -1.94
N VAL A 2 44.86 -7.22 -2.36
CA VAL A 2 43.81 -6.91 -3.35
C VAL A 2 42.70 -6.21 -2.58
N ASP A 3 42.45 -4.96 -2.94
CA ASP A 3 41.37 -4.15 -2.41
C ASP A 3 40.05 -4.81 -2.84
N GLN A 4 39.43 -5.58 -1.93
CA GLN A 4 38.10 -6.14 -2.18
C GLN A 4 37.13 -4.97 -2.16
N ALA A 5 36.67 -4.56 -3.35
CA ALA A 5 35.56 -3.63 -3.47
C ALA A 5 34.41 -4.09 -2.57
N ALA A 6 33.94 -3.22 -1.68
CA ALA A 6 32.86 -3.50 -0.77
C ALA A 6 31.66 -4.06 -1.56
N LYS A 7 31.14 -5.23 -1.15
CA LYS A 7 29.95 -5.81 -1.76
C LYS A 7 28.83 -4.75 -1.76
N PRO A 8 28.15 -4.51 -2.90
CA PRO A 8 27.08 -3.54 -2.94
C PRO A 8 25.99 -3.94 -1.94
N LEU A 9 25.52 -2.98 -1.15
CA LEU A 9 24.44 -3.18 -0.19
C LEU A 9 23.20 -3.74 -0.91
N ALA A 10 22.46 -4.59 -0.22
CA ALA A 10 21.19 -5.08 -0.71
C ALA A 10 20.27 -3.88 -1.01
N ARG A 11 19.71 -3.83 -2.23
CA ARG A 11 18.68 -2.86 -2.60
C ARG A 11 17.29 -3.52 -2.51
N PRO A 12 16.26 -2.80 -2.04
CA PRO A 12 16.29 -1.42 -1.56
C PRO A 12 16.97 -1.26 -0.20
N VAL A 13 17.67 -0.15 0.03
CA VAL A 13 18.32 0.17 1.32
C VAL A 13 17.32 0.68 2.37
N ARG A 14 16.14 1.14 1.93
CA ARG A 14 15.07 1.63 2.79
C ARG A 14 13.71 1.26 2.22
N VAL A 15 12.83 0.79 3.09
CA VAL A 15 11.44 0.42 2.79
C VAL A 15 10.53 1.13 3.79
N TRP A 16 9.42 1.68 3.31
CA TRP A 16 8.33 2.20 4.12
C TRP A 16 7.09 1.36 3.87
N VAL A 17 6.53 0.79 4.93
CA VAL A 17 5.29 0.00 4.91
C VAL A 17 4.22 0.82 5.61
N LEU A 18 3.25 1.30 4.83
CA LEU A 18 2.21 2.22 5.31
C LEU A 18 0.94 1.45 5.68
N ASP A 19 0.64 1.42 6.97
CA ASP A 19 -0.52 0.80 7.62
C ASP A 19 -0.87 -0.61 7.10
N ALA A 20 0.14 -1.43 6.89
CA ALA A 20 0.02 -2.80 6.44
C ALA A 20 0.93 -3.74 7.24
N THR A 21 0.45 -4.94 7.52
CA THR A 21 1.22 -5.97 8.24
C THR A 21 2.07 -6.79 7.25
N PRO A 22 3.24 -7.31 7.68
CA PRO A 22 4.11 -8.09 6.81
C PRO A 22 3.68 -9.56 6.68
N GLY A 23 2.70 -10.01 7.46
CA GLY A 23 2.21 -11.38 7.46
C GLY A 23 1.09 -11.62 6.44
N LYS A 24 0.65 -12.87 6.37
CA LYS A 24 -0.59 -13.20 5.66
C LYS A 24 -1.73 -12.40 6.26
N VAL A 25 -2.59 -11.88 5.40
CA VAL A 25 -3.81 -11.22 5.82
C VAL A 25 -4.67 -12.23 6.57
N ARG A 26 -4.89 -11.97 7.88
CA ARG A 26 -5.84 -12.75 8.67
C ARG A 26 -7.25 -12.38 8.22
N SER A 27 -8.09 -13.38 8.02
CA SER A 27 -9.52 -13.19 7.75
C SER A 27 -10.24 -12.79 9.05
N GLY A 28 -10.98 -11.69 9.03
CA GLY A 28 -11.85 -11.20 10.13
C GLY A 28 -11.43 -9.81 10.62
N LEU A 29 -12.32 -8.89 11.00
CA LEU A 29 -13.75 -8.92 11.33
C LEU A 29 -14.51 -7.86 10.50
N ASP A 30 -15.83 -8.04 10.37
CA ASP A 30 -16.78 -7.12 9.73
C ASP A 30 -16.54 -5.65 10.10
N GLY A 31 -16.68 -4.74 9.13
CA GLY A 31 -16.64 -3.31 9.43
C GLY A 31 -16.79 -2.38 8.23
N GLU A 32 -15.70 -2.10 7.52
CA GLU A 32 -15.65 -0.87 6.70
C GLU A 32 -15.03 -1.07 5.31
N ASP A 33 -14.17 -2.07 5.10
CA ASP A 33 -13.52 -2.30 3.80
C ASP A 33 -13.70 -3.74 3.31
N HIS A 34 -14.37 -3.89 2.17
CA HIS A 34 -14.54 -5.16 1.46
C HIS A 34 -13.81 -5.15 0.09
N PRO A 35 -12.47 -5.06 0.02
CA PRO A 35 -11.76 -4.97 -1.25
C PRO A 35 -12.00 -6.18 -2.15
N VAL A 36 -12.06 -7.39 -1.60
CA VAL A 36 -12.34 -8.62 -2.36
C VAL A 36 -13.70 -8.54 -3.03
N GLU A 37 -14.74 -8.22 -2.27
CA GLU A 37 -16.12 -8.15 -2.78
C GLU A 37 -16.26 -7.04 -3.81
N LEU A 38 -15.60 -5.89 -3.59
CA LEU A 38 -15.56 -4.80 -4.54
C LEU A 38 -14.88 -5.23 -5.85
N ILE A 39 -13.68 -5.82 -5.78
CA ILE A 39 -12.96 -6.30 -6.96
C ILE A 39 -13.78 -7.34 -7.73
N ASP A 40 -14.38 -8.30 -7.02
CA ASP A 40 -15.22 -9.33 -7.64
C ASP A 40 -16.49 -8.75 -8.26
N PHE A 41 -17.11 -7.75 -7.63
CA PHE A 41 -18.23 -7.03 -8.21
C PHE A 41 -17.84 -6.34 -9.51
N LEU A 42 -16.73 -5.59 -9.50
CA LEU A 42 -16.25 -4.86 -10.67
C LEU A 42 -15.86 -5.80 -11.82
N ARG A 43 -15.30 -6.98 -11.53
CA ARG A 43 -14.99 -8.01 -12.54
C ARG A 43 -16.22 -8.59 -13.23
N ARG A 44 -17.39 -8.53 -12.60
CA ARG A 44 -18.66 -8.97 -13.20
C ARG A 44 -19.35 -7.86 -14.00
N MET A 45 -18.90 -6.61 -13.86
CA MET A 45 -19.43 -5.51 -14.65
C MET A 45 -19.01 -5.62 -16.13
N PRO A 46 -19.78 -5.00 -17.04
CA PRO A 46 -19.36 -4.86 -18.43
C PRO A 46 -17.98 -4.21 -18.55
N VAL A 47 -17.17 -4.70 -19.51
CA VAL A 47 -15.85 -4.14 -19.83
C VAL A 47 -15.95 -2.66 -20.26
N GLN A 48 -17.08 -2.30 -20.87
CA GLN A 48 -17.42 -0.93 -21.20
C GLN A 48 -18.78 -0.56 -20.60
N VAL A 49 -18.86 0.63 -20.01
CA VAL A 49 -20.07 1.19 -19.42
C VAL A 49 -20.46 2.47 -20.13
N ASN A 50 -21.73 2.87 -20.08
CA ASN A 50 -22.24 4.02 -20.82
C ASN A 50 -22.00 5.34 -20.08
N SER A 51 -21.86 5.30 -18.76
CA SER A 51 -21.57 6.48 -17.95
C SER A 51 -20.84 6.12 -16.66
N LYS A 52 -20.19 7.12 -16.06
CA LYS A 52 -19.65 6.98 -14.69
C LYS A 52 -20.78 6.77 -13.66
N GLN A 53 -21.93 7.40 -13.87
CA GLN A 53 -23.09 7.29 -12.99
C GLN A 53 -23.63 5.85 -12.93
N GLU A 54 -23.62 5.13 -14.05
CA GLU A 54 -24.01 3.71 -14.12
C GLU A 54 -23.23 2.85 -13.11
N VAL A 55 -21.91 3.09 -12.99
CA VAL A 55 -21.06 2.36 -12.03
C VAL A 55 -21.35 2.77 -10.60
N VAL A 56 -21.56 4.08 -10.35
CA VAL A 56 -21.92 4.58 -9.03
C VAL A 56 -23.23 3.94 -8.54
N ASP A 57 -24.26 3.96 -9.38
CA ASP A 57 -25.58 3.40 -9.07
C ASP A 57 -25.51 1.90 -8.82
N ALA A 58 -24.72 1.17 -9.62
CA ALA A 58 -24.51 -0.27 -9.47
C ALA A 58 -23.86 -0.62 -8.11
N LEU A 59 -22.82 0.12 -7.71
CA LEU A 59 -22.12 -0.09 -6.43
C LEU A 59 -23.00 0.28 -5.23
N VAL A 60 -23.72 1.40 -5.30
CA VAL A 60 -24.66 1.80 -4.24
C VAL A 60 -25.79 0.78 -4.08
N LYS A 61 -26.31 0.25 -5.19
CA LYS A 61 -27.30 -0.85 -5.18
C LYS A 61 -26.75 -2.11 -4.51
N ALA A 62 -25.45 -2.37 -4.68
CA ALA A 62 -24.71 -3.44 -4.02
C ALA A 62 -24.28 -3.12 -2.57
N LYS A 63 -24.77 -2.03 -1.99
CA LYS A 63 -24.53 -1.61 -0.59
C LYS A 63 -23.13 -1.06 -0.28
N PHE A 64 -22.30 -0.79 -1.29
CA PHE A 64 -21.10 0.01 -1.10
C PHE A 64 -21.46 1.47 -0.78
N SER A 65 -20.61 2.16 -0.01
CA SER A 65 -20.82 3.57 0.30
C SER A 65 -20.76 4.44 -0.96
N VAL A 66 -21.45 5.58 -0.92
CA VAL A 66 -21.46 6.54 -2.04
C VAL A 66 -20.05 7.07 -2.33
N ASP A 67 -19.24 7.25 -1.29
CA ASP A 67 -17.88 7.76 -1.42
C ASP A 67 -16.96 6.74 -2.11
N VAL A 68 -17.03 5.46 -1.72
CA VAL A 68 -16.33 4.37 -2.43
C VAL A 68 -16.80 4.29 -3.88
N ALA A 69 -18.11 4.35 -4.12
CA ALA A 69 -18.67 4.25 -5.46
C ALA A 69 -18.17 5.40 -6.38
N ARG A 70 -18.16 6.63 -5.87
CA ARG A 70 -17.64 7.81 -6.59
C ARG A 70 -16.13 7.71 -6.82
N TRP A 71 -15.37 7.30 -5.82
CA TRP A 71 -13.94 7.09 -5.92
C TRP A 71 -13.61 6.04 -7.00
N VAL A 72 -14.30 4.90 -7.01
CA VAL A 72 -14.11 3.86 -8.06
C VAL A 72 -14.35 4.43 -9.46
N ALA A 73 -15.39 5.25 -9.64
CA ALA A 73 -15.72 5.85 -10.94
C ALA A 73 -14.67 6.86 -11.45
N THR A 74 -13.73 7.32 -10.60
CA THR A 74 -12.57 8.12 -11.05
C THR A 74 -11.62 7.30 -11.93
N ASN A 75 -11.63 5.97 -11.79
CA ASN A 75 -10.78 5.04 -12.54
C ASN A 75 -11.35 4.67 -13.92
N LEU A 76 -12.36 5.39 -14.39
CA LEU A 76 -12.93 5.25 -15.73
C LEU A 76 -12.39 6.34 -16.66
N ARG A 77 -11.88 5.91 -17.81
CA ARG A 77 -11.54 6.80 -18.94
C ARG A 77 -12.60 6.71 -20.02
N ARG A 78 -12.79 7.81 -20.75
CA ARG A 78 -13.64 7.80 -21.95
C ARG A 78 -12.97 6.93 -23.01
N SER A 79 -13.71 5.98 -23.56
CA SER A 79 -13.26 5.18 -24.69
C SER A 79 -13.22 6.04 -25.95
N SER A 80 -12.28 5.74 -26.85
CA SER A 80 -12.19 6.44 -28.14
C SER A 80 -13.49 6.25 -28.93
N PRO A 81 -14.02 7.32 -29.56
CA PRO A 81 -15.27 7.23 -30.31
C PRO A 81 -15.13 6.24 -31.48
N SER A 82 -15.95 5.21 -31.48
CA SER A 82 -16.11 4.30 -32.61
C SER A 82 -17.13 4.90 -33.59
N GLY A 83 -16.70 5.92 -34.33
CA GLY A 83 -17.49 6.56 -35.38
C GLY A 83 -18.50 7.62 -34.89
N SER A 84 -19.08 8.33 -35.86
CA SER A 84 -19.86 9.57 -35.66
C SER A 84 -21.21 9.40 -34.92
N ARG A 85 -21.59 8.17 -34.51
CA ARG A 85 -22.89 7.87 -33.90
C ARG A 85 -22.82 6.99 -32.64
N SER A 86 -21.64 6.73 -32.09
CA SER A 86 -21.53 5.93 -30.86
C SER A 86 -21.87 6.76 -29.63
N SER A 87 -22.78 6.25 -28.78
CA SER A 87 -22.96 6.74 -27.40
C SER A 87 -21.62 6.79 -26.67
N PRO A 88 -21.42 7.74 -25.74
CA PRO A 88 -20.20 7.77 -24.95
C PRO A 88 -20.05 6.43 -24.21
N SER A 89 -18.90 5.78 -24.36
CA SER A 89 -18.54 4.62 -23.56
C SER A 89 -17.30 4.91 -22.73
N TYR A 90 -17.18 4.23 -21.60
CA TYR A 90 -16.07 4.33 -20.68
C TYR A 90 -15.46 2.95 -20.46
N SER A 91 -14.16 2.91 -20.25
CA SER A 91 -13.40 1.70 -19.92
C SER A 91 -12.56 1.93 -18.67
N TRP A 92 -12.26 0.84 -17.97
CA TRP A 92 -11.36 0.85 -16.83
C TRP A 92 -9.94 1.27 -17.24
N ILE A 93 -9.30 2.11 -16.42
CA ILE A 93 -7.91 2.54 -16.63
C ILE A 93 -6.93 1.41 -16.32
N PHE A 94 -7.30 0.49 -15.42
CA PHE A 94 -6.51 -0.66 -15.02
C PHE A 94 -7.14 -2.00 -15.44
N ASN A 95 -6.35 -3.06 -15.34
CA ASN A 95 -6.81 -4.43 -15.59
C ASN A 95 -7.49 -5.00 -14.34
N LEU A 96 -8.79 -5.33 -14.44
CA LEU A 96 -9.58 -5.87 -13.32
C LEU A 96 -9.12 -7.25 -12.84
N ASN A 97 -8.61 -8.11 -13.72
CA ASN A 97 -8.01 -9.38 -13.30
C ASN A 97 -6.65 -9.14 -12.63
N GLY A 98 -5.86 -8.21 -13.15
CA GLY A 98 -4.58 -7.83 -12.56
C GLY A 98 -4.70 -7.32 -11.12
N ILE A 99 -5.68 -6.46 -10.82
CA ILE A 99 -5.90 -6.02 -9.42
C ILE A 99 -6.36 -7.16 -8.51
N SER A 100 -7.12 -8.12 -9.04
CA SER A 100 -7.55 -9.31 -8.28
C SER A 100 -6.37 -10.22 -7.96
N GLU A 101 -5.49 -10.45 -8.92
CA GLU A 101 -4.24 -11.21 -8.74
C GLU A 101 -3.28 -10.50 -7.78
N MET A 102 -3.10 -9.19 -7.92
CA MET A 102 -2.27 -8.40 -7.01
C MET A 102 -2.81 -8.40 -5.58
N TYR A 103 -4.12 -8.22 -5.40
CA TYR A 103 -4.73 -8.23 -4.08
C TYR A 103 -4.66 -9.63 -3.42
N LYS A 104 -4.90 -10.70 -4.19
CA LYS A 104 -4.67 -12.07 -3.72
C LYS A 104 -3.21 -12.31 -3.32
N SER A 105 -2.27 -11.85 -4.14
CA SER A 105 -0.84 -11.93 -3.80
C SER A 105 -0.56 -11.22 -2.48
N TYR A 106 -1.11 -10.03 -2.27
CA TYR A 106 -0.98 -9.31 -0.99
C TYR A 106 -1.51 -10.13 0.19
N GLU A 107 -2.69 -10.75 0.05
CA GLU A 107 -3.27 -11.56 1.13
C GLU A 107 -2.44 -12.82 1.46
N ASP A 108 -1.91 -13.48 0.43
CA ASP A 108 -1.19 -14.75 0.55
C ASP A 108 0.29 -14.59 0.93
N THR A 109 0.87 -13.41 0.71
CA THR A 109 2.30 -13.16 0.91
C THR A 109 2.63 -13.04 2.39
N ASN A 110 3.64 -13.80 2.83
CA ASN A 110 4.17 -13.71 4.18
C ASN A 110 5.65 -13.29 4.12
N LEU A 111 5.93 -12.06 4.57
CA LEU A 111 7.24 -11.45 4.58
C LEU A 111 7.89 -11.44 5.96
N TRP A 112 7.30 -12.08 6.97
CA TRP A 112 7.86 -12.11 8.33
C TRP A 112 9.31 -12.57 8.39
N ARG A 113 9.67 -13.57 7.57
CA ARG A 113 11.05 -14.05 7.48
C ARG A 113 12.04 -12.93 7.14
N ILE A 114 11.64 -11.97 6.29
CA ILE A 114 12.48 -10.84 5.90
C ILE A 114 12.56 -9.81 7.03
N VAL A 115 11.45 -9.56 7.72
CA VAL A 115 11.40 -8.61 8.84
C VAL A 115 12.24 -9.10 10.01
N GLU A 116 12.12 -10.38 10.36
CA GLU A 116 12.86 -11.02 11.45
C GLU A 116 14.33 -11.29 11.12
N ASN A 117 14.72 -11.24 9.84
CA ASN A 117 16.09 -11.43 9.38
C ASN A 117 16.43 -10.34 8.35
N VAL A 118 16.34 -9.08 8.77
CA VAL A 118 16.52 -7.94 7.85
C VAL A 118 17.91 -7.99 7.21
N PRO A 119 18.03 -7.90 5.88
CA PRO A 119 19.34 -7.92 5.24
C PRO A 119 20.19 -6.73 5.70
N ARG A 120 21.49 -6.96 5.88
CA ARG A 120 22.44 -5.89 6.26
C ARG A 120 22.35 -4.69 5.32
N GLY A 121 22.29 -3.50 5.90
CA GLY A 121 22.14 -2.23 5.18
C GLY A 121 20.73 -1.94 4.65
N VAL A 122 19.73 -2.76 5.02
CA VAL A 122 18.31 -2.49 4.74
C VAL A 122 17.62 -1.98 6.00
N HIS A 123 16.83 -0.93 5.84
CA HIS A 123 15.99 -0.36 6.89
C HIS A 123 14.51 -0.48 6.52
N ILE A 124 13.73 -1.19 7.32
CA ILE A 124 12.28 -1.34 7.15
C ILE A 124 11.58 -0.46 8.18
N ASN A 125 10.78 0.49 7.72
CA ASN A 125 10.02 1.39 8.58
C ASN A 125 8.55 1.03 8.43
N PHE A 126 7.95 0.54 9.51
CA PHE A 126 6.51 0.34 9.60
C PHE A 126 5.87 1.62 10.10
N LEU A 127 4.77 2.03 9.49
CA LEU A 127 3.94 3.11 9.97
C LEU A 127 2.55 2.57 10.21
N LYS A 128 2.10 2.59 11.46
CA LYS A 128 0.73 2.23 11.85
C LYS A 128 -0.09 3.49 12.08
N ALA A 129 -1.29 3.56 11.51
CA ALA A 129 -2.22 4.62 11.89
C ALA A 129 -2.79 4.34 13.29
N GLU A 130 -2.85 5.37 14.15
CA GLU A 130 -3.28 5.23 15.54
C GLU A 130 -4.68 4.59 15.64
N ARG A 131 -5.63 5.12 14.85
CA ARG A 131 -7.01 4.64 14.79
C ARG A 131 -7.25 3.58 13.73
N SER A 132 -6.19 2.99 13.17
CA SER A 132 -6.37 1.89 12.23
C SER A 132 -7.10 0.75 12.94
N LEU A 133 -8.35 0.53 12.52
CA LEU A 133 -9.11 -0.67 12.84
C LEU A 133 -8.64 -1.87 12.00
N HIS A 134 -7.67 -1.66 11.13
CA HIS A 134 -7.22 -2.64 10.16
C HIS A 134 -6.14 -3.54 10.74
N ARG A 135 -6.49 -4.82 10.94
CA ARG A 135 -5.61 -6.03 10.88
C ARG A 135 -4.30 -6.07 11.67
N TRP A 136 -4.01 -5.11 12.53
CA TRP A 136 -2.87 -5.12 13.45
C TRP A 136 -3.16 -6.01 14.65
N ALA A 137 -2.70 -7.26 14.63
CA ALA A 137 -2.73 -8.09 15.82
C ALA A 137 -1.65 -7.66 16.82
N LEU A 138 -1.91 -7.82 18.12
CA LEU A 138 -0.91 -7.56 19.17
C LEU A 138 0.40 -8.35 18.92
N GLU A 139 0.26 -9.59 18.44
CA GLU A 139 1.40 -10.44 18.08
C GLU A 139 2.25 -9.84 16.95
N ASP A 140 1.63 -9.21 15.95
CA ASP A 140 2.38 -8.58 14.85
C ASP A 140 3.20 -7.39 15.37
N LEU A 141 2.63 -6.60 16.29
CA LEU A 141 3.35 -5.49 16.95
C LEU A 141 4.54 -6.00 17.77
N GLN A 142 4.34 -7.05 18.56
CA GLN A 142 5.40 -7.66 19.38
C GLN A 142 6.54 -8.20 18.53
N ARG A 143 6.23 -8.83 17.39
CA ARG A 143 7.24 -9.36 16.46
C ARG A 143 8.04 -8.26 15.78
N ILE A 144 7.41 -7.13 15.44
CA ILE A 144 8.14 -5.96 14.90
C ILE A 144 9.10 -5.39 15.93
N HIS A 145 8.67 -5.20 17.19
CA HIS A 145 9.56 -4.70 18.24
C HIS A 145 10.72 -5.66 18.55
N THR A 146 10.46 -6.97 18.50
CA THR A 146 11.54 -7.97 18.62
C THR A 146 12.54 -7.85 17.46
N ALA A 147 12.05 -7.66 16.23
CA ALA A 147 12.91 -7.48 15.05
C ALA A 147 13.70 -6.17 15.08
N GLU A 148 13.13 -5.10 15.65
CA GLU A 148 13.80 -3.81 15.89
C GLU A 148 15.03 -3.98 16.81
N GLU A 149 14.89 -4.72 17.92
CA GLU A 149 16.01 -5.02 18.82
C GLU A 149 17.11 -5.84 18.13
N VAL A 150 16.75 -6.88 17.38
CA VAL A 150 17.72 -7.75 16.68
C VAL A 150 18.43 -7.01 15.54
N ALA A 151 17.69 -6.21 14.76
CA ALA A 151 18.24 -5.50 13.60
C ALA A 151 19.29 -4.45 13.98
N ALA A 152 19.14 -3.81 15.14
CA ALA A 152 20.09 -2.83 15.66
C ALA A 152 21.49 -3.42 15.84
N ASP A 153 21.58 -4.70 16.23
CA ASP A 153 22.84 -5.42 16.44
C ASP A 153 23.49 -5.91 15.12
N GLU A 154 22.70 -6.08 14.06
CA GLU A 154 23.15 -6.72 12.81
C GLU A 154 23.45 -5.74 11.65
N ALA A 155 23.53 -4.44 11.92
CA ALA A 155 23.71 -3.39 10.92
C ALA A 155 22.60 -3.34 9.84
N GLY A 156 21.39 -3.72 10.22
CA GLY A 156 20.14 -3.42 9.50
C GLY A 156 19.27 -2.48 10.33
N GLY A 157 17.99 -2.34 9.99
CA GLY A 157 17.04 -1.61 10.84
C GLY A 157 15.61 -2.04 10.62
N VAL A 158 14.87 -2.19 11.71
CA VAL A 158 13.42 -2.26 11.71
C VAL A 158 12.94 -1.21 12.70
N GLU A 159 11.97 -0.39 12.31
CA GLU A 159 11.45 0.68 13.17
C GLU A 159 9.93 0.75 13.02
N MET A 160 9.24 1.03 14.13
CA MET A 160 7.78 1.18 14.16
C MET A 160 7.41 2.63 14.50
N HIS A 161 6.65 3.24 13.59
CA HIS A 161 6.12 4.60 13.72
C HIS A 161 4.61 4.54 13.94
N VAL A 162 4.08 5.47 14.74
CA VAL A 162 2.64 5.66 14.89
C VAL A 162 2.26 7.03 14.31
N LEU A 163 1.28 7.03 13.41
CA LEU A 163 0.66 8.24 12.89
C LEU A 163 -0.61 8.55 13.69
N GLU A 164 -0.49 9.54 14.58
CA GLU A 164 -1.60 10.05 15.39
C GLU A 164 -2.75 10.58 14.52
N ASP A 165 -3.98 10.47 15.03
CA ASP A 165 -5.18 11.06 14.40
C ASP A 165 -5.40 10.61 12.93
N ALA A 166 -5.00 9.39 12.57
CA ALA A 166 -5.18 8.84 11.23
C ALA A 166 -5.87 7.47 11.24
N GLY A 167 -6.69 7.22 10.21
CA GLY A 167 -7.21 5.91 9.85
C GLY A 167 -6.32 5.23 8.81
N HIS A 168 -6.85 4.21 8.12
CA HIS A 168 -6.08 3.39 7.18
C HIS A 168 -5.54 4.20 5.98
N TRP A 169 -6.27 5.25 5.57
CA TRP A 169 -5.89 6.07 4.42
C TRP A 169 -4.96 7.19 4.87
N VAL A 170 -3.80 6.81 5.41
CA VAL A 170 -2.84 7.71 6.11
C VAL A 170 -2.47 8.98 5.34
N HIS A 171 -2.44 8.92 4.02
CA HIS A 171 -2.12 10.04 3.13
C HIS A 171 -3.27 11.03 2.95
N ALA A 172 -4.52 10.57 3.12
CA ALA A 172 -5.71 11.41 3.09
C ALA A 172 -6.05 11.92 4.50
N ASP A 173 -5.87 11.08 5.52
CA ASP A 173 -6.29 11.37 6.90
C ASP A 173 -5.33 12.34 7.60
N ASN A 174 -4.01 12.15 7.47
CA ASN A 174 -3.01 13.02 8.11
C ASN A 174 -1.75 13.19 7.23
N PRO A 175 -1.85 13.90 6.08
CA PRO A 175 -0.74 14.09 5.16
C PRO A 175 0.45 14.82 5.79
N ASP A 176 0.21 15.79 6.66
CA ASP A 176 1.28 16.58 7.30
C ASP A 176 2.06 15.75 8.32
N GLY A 177 1.36 14.96 9.13
CA GLY A 177 1.97 14.02 10.07
C GLY A 177 2.77 12.95 9.35
N LEU A 178 2.21 12.38 8.27
CA LEU A 178 2.90 11.43 7.42
C LEU A 178 4.18 12.05 6.82
N PHE A 179 4.09 13.26 6.26
CA PHE A 179 5.24 13.96 5.71
C PHE A 179 6.32 14.21 6.76
N ARG A 180 5.94 14.62 7.99
CA ARG A 180 6.88 14.85 9.08
C ARG A 180 7.68 13.59 9.43
N ILE A 181 7.02 12.43 9.53
CA ILE A 181 7.66 11.14 9.79
C ILE A 181 8.61 10.76 8.64
N LEU A 182 8.16 10.88 7.39
CA LEU A 182 8.95 10.49 6.22
C LEU A 182 10.05 11.51 5.86
N SER A 183 10.02 12.72 6.42
CA SER A 183 10.84 13.86 5.98
C SER A 183 12.35 13.59 5.98
N SER A 184 12.84 12.78 6.93
CA SER A 184 14.26 12.37 7.00
C SER A 184 14.69 11.52 5.81
N THR A 185 13.75 10.84 5.15
CA THR A 185 14.03 10.00 3.99
C THR A 185 14.28 10.78 2.72
N PHE A 186 13.70 11.97 2.59
CA PHE A 186 13.89 12.81 1.41
C PHE A 186 15.15 13.67 1.48
N ARG A 187 15.82 13.71 2.64
CA ARG A 187 17.09 14.41 2.80
C ARG A 187 18.19 13.58 2.14
N ILE A 188 18.62 14.03 0.97
CA ILE A 188 19.92 13.62 0.42
C ILE A 188 20.97 14.21 1.36
N GLU A 189 21.71 13.38 2.07
CA GLU A 189 22.95 13.85 2.69
C GLU A 189 23.86 14.37 1.58
N THR A 190 24.01 15.69 1.51
CA THR A 190 25.14 16.33 0.83
C THR A 190 26.42 16.08 1.63
N SER A 191 26.75 14.83 1.87
CA SER A 191 28.08 14.40 2.31
C SER A 191 28.74 13.79 1.09
N LEU A 192 29.51 14.62 0.39
CA LEU A 192 30.58 14.32 -0.58
C LEU A 192 30.71 15.52 -1.55
N ARG A 193 31.07 16.69 -1.03
CA ARG A 193 31.88 17.64 -1.81
C ARG A 193 33.23 17.77 -1.13
N GLY A 194 34.21 17.13 -1.79
CA GLY A 194 35.60 17.53 -1.91
C GLY A 194 36.27 18.15 -0.70
N ARG A 195 37.20 17.39 -0.13
CA ARG A 195 38.47 17.98 0.32
C ARG A 195 39.03 18.85 -0.81
N GLU A 196 39.32 20.10 -0.50
CA GLU A 196 40.49 20.80 -1.06
C GLU A 196 41.44 21.09 0.11
#